data_AF-A0A0C3AKC8-F1
#
_entry.id   AF-A0A0C3AKC8-F1
#
_cell.length_a   1.000
_cell.length_b   1.000
_cell.length_c   1.000
_cell.angle_alpha   90.00
_cell.angle_beta   90.00
_cell.angle_gamma   90.00
#
_symmetry.space_group_name_H-M   'P 1'
#
loop_
_entity.id
_entity.type
_entity.pdbx_description
1 polymer ?
#
loop_
_entity_poly.entity_id
_entity_poly.type
_entity_poly.pdbx_seq_one_letter_code
_entity_poly.pdbx_strand_id
1 'polypeptide(L)'
;MTAIRETFEETGILLASPKDASKTPSPSDLAQGRRAIHSRTDPTTFPSFLAAHGLTAETSIDKLIPFSQWVTPVGSKSRFWTWFYVGFLQEMKGVLAAEDASVSNLSGVLSPTHDNHIEIQSAYFQQPRAIIDSFDKGDISFMPPQFYLLTMLTDIIDLHARERHSGNANSTAGYVREVAGRQFGGRVFNPRFGGKYTGDDGVERSILMYEGDGMYDGKDGDKRVKHRSLLTFKDGRPSSIEIQRDIDLLGLDSSDKSSGPSAKL
;
A
#
# COMPACT_ATOMS: atom_id res chain seq x y z
N MET A 1 -4.19 10.48 -10.46
CA MET A 1 -4.93 9.87 -11.60
C MET A 1 -4.52 8.42 -11.84
N THR A 2 -3.23 8.10 -11.99
CA THR A 2 -2.76 6.73 -12.29
C THR A 2 -3.26 5.65 -11.32
N ALA A 3 -3.11 5.83 -10.00
CA ALA A 3 -3.55 4.83 -9.03
C ALA A 3 -5.05 4.50 -9.11
N ILE A 4 -5.89 5.52 -9.39
CA ILE A 4 -7.35 5.33 -9.54
C ILE A 4 -7.66 4.57 -10.84
N ARG A 5 -6.98 4.91 -11.94
CA ARG A 5 -7.11 4.19 -13.21
C ARG A 5 -6.74 2.72 -13.05
N GLU A 6 -5.54 2.42 -12.54
CA GLU A 6 -5.08 1.03 -12.36
C GLU A 6 -6.01 0.24 -11.43
N THR A 7 -6.47 0.86 -10.34
CA THR A 7 -7.46 0.24 -9.45
C THR A 7 -8.73 -0.15 -10.22
N PHE A 8 -9.23 0.73 -11.09
CA PHE A 8 -10.42 0.43 -11.89
C PHE A 8 -10.17 -0.69 -12.91
N GLU A 9 -9.03 -0.69 -13.59
CA GLU A 9 -8.67 -1.74 -14.57
C GLU A 9 -8.53 -3.11 -13.89
N GLU A 10 -7.81 -3.18 -12.78
CA GLU A 10 -7.49 -4.45 -12.11
C GLU A 10 -8.63 -5.00 -11.25
N THR A 11 -9.49 -4.12 -10.70
CA THR A 11 -10.50 -4.52 -9.70
C THR A 11 -11.95 -4.26 -10.11
N GLY A 12 -12.19 -3.44 -11.14
CA GLY A 12 -13.53 -3.00 -11.52
C GLY A 12 -14.15 -1.96 -10.58
N ILE A 13 -13.46 -1.57 -9.51
CA ILE A 13 -13.89 -0.50 -8.59
C ILE A 13 -13.39 0.85 -9.10
N LEU A 14 -14.32 1.73 -9.43
CA LEU A 14 -14.04 3.09 -9.86
C LEU A 14 -14.22 4.08 -8.70
N LEU A 15 -13.13 4.76 -8.34
CA LEU A 15 -13.14 5.85 -7.35
C LEU A 15 -13.40 7.19 -8.04
N ALA A 16 -14.65 7.46 -8.41
CA ALA A 16 -15.07 8.72 -9.03
C ALA A 16 -16.51 9.09 -8.65
N SER A 17 -16.77 10.40 -8.53
CA SER A 17 -18.12 10.93 -8.29
C SER A 17 -18.77 11.40 -9.59
N PRO A 18 -20.09 11.25 -9.77
CA PRO A 18 -20.84 12.03 -10.73
C PRO A 18 -20.74 13.52 -10.43
N LYS A 19 -20.53 14.36 -11.45
CA LYS A 19 -20.66 15.82 -11.36
C LYS A 19 -22.13 16.25 -11.21
N ASP A 20 -23.03 15.42 -11.71
CA ASP A 20 -24.49 15.55 -11.62
C ASP A 20 -25.05 14.17 -11.29
N ALA A 21 -25.79 14.07 -10.18
CA ALA A 21 -26.34 12.80 -9.69
C ALA A 21 -27.27 12.11 -10.70
N SER A 22 -27.86 12.87 -11.64
CA SER A 22 -28.71 12.34 -12.72
C SER A 22 -27.95 11.60 -13.82
N LYS A 23 -26.61 11.65 -13.82
CA LYS A 23 -25.73 11.07 -14.84
C LYS A 23 -24.80 9.98 -14.29
N THR A 24 -25.35 9.08 -13.46
CA THR A 24 -24.58 7.93 -12.96
C THR A 24 -24.53 6.85 -14.04
N PRO A 25 -23.34 6.39 -14.49
CA PRO A 25 -23.24 5.29 -15.46
C PRO A 25 -23.78 3.99 -14.87
N SER A 26 -24.32 3.13 -15.72
CA SER A 26 -24.72 1.79 -15.31
C SER A 26 -23.49 0.91 -15.04
N PRO A 27 -23.63 -0.17 -14.25
CA PRO A 27 -22.57 -1.17 -14.09
C PRO A 27 -22.05 -1.76 -15.41
N SER A 28 -22.93 -1.87 -16.43
CA SER A 28 -22.56 -2.34 -17.76
C SER A 28 -21.71 -1.33 -18.53
N ASP A 29 -22.04 -0.03 -18.44
CA ASP A 29 -21.23 1.06 -19.01
C ASP A 29 -19.82 1.05 -18.40
N LEU A 30 -19.73 0.85 -17.09
CA LEU A 30 -18.46 0.72 -16.38
C LEU A 30 -17.67 -0.50 -16.84
N ALA A 31 -18.30 -1.67 -17.01
CA ALA A 31 -17.62 -2.87 -17.50
C ALA A 31 -17.10 -2.69 -18.94
N GLN A 32 -17.88 -2.04 -19.81
CA GLN A 32 -17.43 -1.70 -21.16
C GLN A 32 -16.26 -0.71 -21.14
N GLY A 33 -16.38 0.35 -20.33
CA GLY A 33 -15.31 1.32 -20.13
C GLY A 33 -14.02 0.70 -19.61
N ARG A 34 -14.12 -0.18 -18.61
CA ARG A 34 -12.99 -0.95 -18.06
C ARG A 34 -12.24 -1.70 -19.15
N ARG A 35 -12.96 -2.46 -19.99
CA ARG A 35 -12.37 -3.20 -21.11
C ARG A 35 -11.74 -2.28 -22.15
N ALA A 36 -12.40 -1.17 -22.49
CA ALA A 36 -11.88 -0.21 -23.47
C ALA A 36 -10.60 0.46 -22.96
N ILE A 37 -10.57 0.90 -21.70
CA ILE A 37 -9.42 1.56 -21.09
C ILE A 37 -8.23 0.61 -20.92
N HIS A 38 -8.49 -0.64 -20.49
CA HIS A 38 -7.45 -1.65 -20.34
C HIS A 38 -6.91 -2.14 -21.70
N SER A 39 -7.78 -2.15 -22.72
CA SER A 39 -7.39 -2.50 -24.08
C SER A 39 -6.44 -1.46 -24.67
N ARG A 40 -5.19 -1.87 -24.90
CA ARG A 40 -4.19 -1.03 -25.59
C ARG A 40 -4.51 -0.75 -27.07
N THR A 41 -5.59 -1.34 -27.60
CA THR A 41 -6.02 -1.17 -29.01
C THR A 41 -7.20 -0.23 -29.17
N ASP A 42 -7.89 0.14 -28.09
CA ASP A 42 -8.98 1.10 -28.12
C ASP A 42 -8.44 2.52 -27.87
N PRO A 43 -8.90 3.56 -28.59
CA PRO A 43 -8.45 4.94 -28.35
C PRO A 43 -9.00 5.56 -27.05
N THR A 44 -9.89 4.87 -26.33
CA THR A 44 -10.52 5.38 -25.12
C THR A 44 -9.51 5.54 -23.98
N THR A 45 -9.28 6.80 -23.59
CA THR A 45 -8.46 7.12 -22.42
C THR A 45 -9.31 7.17 -21.15
N PHE A 46 -8.70 6.94 -19.99
CA PHE A 46 -9.39 7.07 -18.70
C PHE A 46 -10.02 8.47 -18.50
N PRO A 47 -9.33 9.60 -18.78
CA PRO A 47 -9.95 10.92 -18.68
C PRO A 47 -11.12 11.14 -19.65
N SER A 48 -11.03 10.64 -20.90
CA SER A 48 -12.13 10.76 -21.86
C SER A 48 -13.34 9.94 -21.45
N PHE A 49 -13.13 8.75 -20.87
CA PHE A 49 -14.20 7.95 -20.29
C PHE A 49 -14.91 8.69 -19.15
N LEU A 50 -14.16 9.24 -18.19
CA LEU A 50 -14.75 10.03 -17.10
C LEU A 50 -15.56 11.22 -17.64
N ALA A 51 -15.03 11.93 -18.64
CA ALA A 51 -15.71 13.07 -19.24
C ALA A 51 -17.02 12.68 -19.94
N ALA A 52 -17.02 11.58 -20.70
CA ALA A 52 -18.20 11.08 -21.41
C ALA A 52 -19.34 10.70 -20.46
N HIS A 53 -19.02 10.19 -19.28
CA HIS A 53 -20.00 9.82 -18.25
C HIS A 53 -20.22 10.90 -17.18
N GLY A 54 -19.71 12.12 -17.38
CA GLY A 54 -19.90 13.22 -16.43
C GLY A 54 -19.31 12.95 -15.03
N LEU A 55 -18.25 12.15 -14.95
CA LEU A 55 -17.58 11.78 -13.71
C LEU A 55 -16.37 12.70 -13.42
N THR A 56 -15.98 12.77 -12.15
CA THR A 56 -14.70 13.35 -11.70
C THR A 56 -14.05 12.45 -10.66
N ALA A 57 -12.74 12.28 -10.76
CA ALA A 57 -11.93 11.57 -9.76
C ALA A 57 -11.31 12.52 -8.72
N GLU A 58 -11.48 13.84 -8.87
CA GLU A 58 -10.83 14.86 -8.01
C GLU A 58 -11.16 14.66 -6.52
N THR A 59 -12.43 14.43 -6.21
CA THR A 59 -12.91 14.18 -4.85
C THR A 59 -12.26 12.95 -4.21
N SER A 60 -12.00 11.90 -5.00
CA SER A 60 -11.31 10.68 -4.56
C SER A 60 -9.82 10.92 -4.39
N ILE A 61 -9.20 11.71 -5.28
CA ILE A 61 -7.78 12.08 -5.20
C ILE A 61 -7.50 12.78 -3.85
N ASP A 62 -8.36 13.71 -3.44
CA ASP A 62 -8.23 14.42 -2.15
C ASP A 62 -8.38 13.51 -0.92
N LYS A 63 -8.93 12.30 -1.11
CA LYS A 63 -9.12 11.30 -0.04
C LYS A 63 -8.04 10.22 -0.02
N LEU A 64 -7.23 10.12 -1.07
CA LEU A 64 -6.07 9.24 -1.08
C LEU A 64 -4.99 9.81 -0.18
N ILE A 65 -4.54 9.01 0.78
CA ILE A 65 -3.47 9.35 1.71
C ILE A 65 -2.15 8.89 1.07
N PRO A 66 -1.22 9.81 0.73
CA PRO A 66 0.12 9.43 0.29
C PRO A 66 0.83 8.66 1.41
N PHE A 67 1.20 7.41 1.16
CA PHE A 67 1.68 6.51 2.22
C PHE A 67 3.20 6.33 2.17
N SER A 68 3.78 6.06 1.00
CA SER A 68 5.24 6.03 0.82
C SER A 68 5.59 6.00 -0.67
N GLN A 69 6.86 6.18 -0.99
CA GLN A 69 7.39 6.00 -2.34
C GLN A 69 8.53 5.00 -2.31
N TRP A 70 8.65 4.19 -3.35
CA TRP A 70 9.67 3.14 -3.44
C TRP A 70 10.35 3.16 -4.78
N VAL A 71 11.68 3.18 -4.76
CA VAL A 71 12.51 3.10 -5.95
C VAL A 71 13.11 1.70 -6.02
N THR A 72 12.88 0.98 -7.12
CA THR A 72 13.48 -0.35 -7.29
C THR A 72 15.01 -0.26 -7.21
N PRO A 73 15.67 -1.18 -6.48
CA PRO A 73 17.12 -1.18 -6.30
C PRO A 73 17.90 -1.04 -7.61
N VAL A 74 19.08 -0.44 -7.53
CA VAL A 74 20.03 -0.40 -8.65
C VAL A 74 20.49 -1.83 -8.97
N GLY A 75 20.57 -2.18 -10.25
CA GLY A 75 20.95 -3.52 -10.72
C GLY A 75 19.79 -4.47 -11.01
N SER A 76 18.54 -4.11 -10.66
CA SER A 76 17.35 -4.84 -11.11
C SER A 76 17.12 -4.68 -12.61
N LYS A 77 16.62 -5.74 -13.28
CA LYS A 77 16.36 -5.77 -14.74
C LYS A 77 15.43 -4.65 -15.21
N SER A 78 14.42 -4.34 -14.39
CA SER A 78 13.51 -3.21 -14.56
C SER A 78 13.50 -2.40 -13.28
N ARG A 79 13.37 -1.08 -13.39
CA ARG A 79 13.33 -0.18 -12.24
C ARG A 79 12.15 0.75 -12.34
N PHE A 80 11.44 0.90 -11.23
CA PHE A 80 10.28 1.76 -11.09
C PHE A 80 10.48 2.69 -9.90
N TRP A 81 9.88 3.87 -9.99
CA TRP A 81 9.60 4.72 -8.84
C TRP A 81 8.09 4.67 -8.65
N THR A 82 7.66 4.04 -7.56
CA THR A 82 6.25 3.75 -7.31
C THR A 82 5.78 4.57 -6.12
N TRP A 83 4.64 5.24 -6.29
CA TRP A 83 3.93 5.94 -5.21
C TRP A 83 2.82 5.04 -4.68
N PHE A 84 2.81 4.81 -3.37
CA PHE A 84 1.77 4.05 -2.69
C PHE A 84 0.82 5.01 -1.97
N TYR A 85 -0.48 4.69 -2.06
CA TYR A 85 -1.55 5.46 -1.45
C TYR A 85 -2.44 4.51 -0.65
N VAL A 86 -3.04 5.03 0.41
CA VAL A 86 -4.11 4.34 1.15
C VAL A 86 -5.40 5.11 0.98
N GLY A 87 -6.50 4.40 0.71
CA GLY A 87 -7.84 4.96 0.62
C GLY A 87 -8.80 4.19 1.51
N PHE A 88 -9.76 4.90 2.07
CA PHE A 88 -10.83 4.34 2.89
C PHE A 88 -12.15 4.45 2.13
N LEU A 89 -12.68 3.33 1.64
CA LEU A 89 -13.86 3.33 0.77
C LEU A 89 -15.07 4.03 1.39
N GLN A 90 -15.26 3.90 2.71
CA GLN A 90 -16.34 4.54 3.45
C GLN A 90 -16.26 6.08 3.48
N GLU A 91 -15.09 6.65 3.17
CA GLU A 91 -14.89 8.10 3.12
C GLU A 91 -14.86 8.64 1.68
N MET A 92 -14.89 7.76 0.68
CA MET A 92 -14.89 8.12 -0.73
C MET A 92 -16.27 8.63 -1.14
N LYS A 93 -16.30 9.82 -1.74
CA LYS A 93 -17.51 10.36 -2.36
C LYS A 93 -17.63 9.73 -3.75
N GLY A 94 -18.39 8.66 -3.91
CA GLY A 94 -18.53 7.98 -5.20
C GLY A 94 -17.57 6.80 -5.34
N VAL A 95 -18.08 5.63 -4.99
CA VAL A 95 -17.48 4.35 -5.31
C VAL A 95 -18.46 3.65 -6.22
N LEU A 96 -18.05 3.40 -7.46
CA LEU A 96 -18.85 2.72 -8.47
C LEU A 96 -18.19 1.38 -8.79
N ALA A 97 -18.97 0.40 -9.21
CA ALA A 97 -18.44 -0.90 -9.61
C ALA A 97 -19.02 -1.33 -10.95
N ALA A 98 -18.14 -1.87 -11.79
CA ALA A 98 -18.55 -2.55 -13.01
C ALA A 98 -19.45 -3.77 -12.69
N GLU A 99 -20.31 -4.17 -13.62
CA GLU A 99 -21.20 -5.33 -13.42
C GLU A 99 -20.42 -6.64 -13.21
N ASP A 100 -19.22 -6.71 -13.78
CA ASP A 100 -18.28 -7.80 -13.54
C ASP A 100 -17.62 -7.74 -12.17
N ALA A 101 -17.86 -6.69 -11.36
CA ALA A 101 -17.49 -6.57 -9.95
C ALA A 101 -18.69 -6.96 -9.05
N SER A 102 -18.63 -8.16 -8.47
CA SER A 102 -19.78 -8.78 -7.79
C SER A 102 -20.33 -7.93 -6.63
N VAL A 103 -21.65 -7.66 -6.67
CA VAL A 103 -22.39 -7.09 -5.54
C VAL A 103 -22.68 -8.23 -4.56
N SER A 104 -22.00 -8.25 -3.41
CA SER A 104 -22.41 -9.14 -2.32
C SER A 104 -23.53 -8.46 -1.54
N ASN A 105 -24.65 -9.16 -1.32
CA ASN A 105 -25.84 -8.67 -0.63
C ASN A 105 -25.65 -8.47 0.90
N LEU A 106 -24.42 -8.24 1.36
CA LEU A 106 -24.12 -7.77 2.70
C LEU A 106 -23.79 -6.28 2.61
N SER A 107 -24.80 -5.45 2.84
CA SER A 107 -24.65 -4.03 3.16
C SER A 107 -23.99 -3.14 2.08
N GLY A 108 -24.26 -3.38 0.79
CA GLY A 108 -23.84 -2.45 -0.27
C GLY A 108 -22.31 -2.35 -0.46
N VAL A 109 -21.55 -3.35 -0.01
CA VAL A 109 -20.10 -3.41 -0.22
C VAL A 109 -19.83 -3.98 -1.61
N LEU A 110 -19.27 -3.13 -2.48
CA LEU A 110 -18.78 -3.50 -3.80
C LEU A 110 -17.62 -4.48 -3.64
N SER A 111 -17.65 -5.66 -4.25
CA SER A 111 -16.51 -6.59 -4.22
C SER A 111 -15.65 -6.38 -5.47
N PRO A 112 -14.32 -6.28 -5.33
CA PRO A 112 -13.44 -6.20 -6.49
C PRO A 112 -13.49 -7.52 -7.26
N THR A 113 -13.21 -7.47 -8.56
CA THR A 113 -13.09 -8.65 -9.40
C THR A 113 -11.92 -8.55 -10.36
N HIS A 114 -11.41 -9.72 -10.74
CA HIS A 114 -10.34 -9.82 -11.71
C HIS A 114 -10.77 -9.27 -13.09
N ASP A 115 -9.81 -8.98 -13.94
CA ASP A 115 -9.96 -8.44 -15.29
C ASP A 115 -10.34 -9.51 -16.35
N ASN A 116 -11.21 -10.46 -15.98
CA ASN A 116 -11.47 -11.70 -16.75
C ASN A 116 -10.24 -12.61 -16.95
N HIS A 117 -9.30 -12.63 -15.99
CA HIS A 117 -8.09 -13.48 -16.03
C HIS A 117 -7.12 -13.13 -17.16
N ILE A 118 -7.10 -11.86 -17.57
CA ILE A 118 -6.14 -11.37 -18.57
C ILE A 118 -4.78 -11.24 -17.89
N GLU A 119 -4.70 -10.43 -16.84
CA GLU A 119 -3.49 -10.25 -16.01
C GLU A 119 -3.75 -10.64 -14.54
N ILE A 120 -4.97 -10.43 -14.05
CA ILE A 120 -5.33 -10.65 -12.65
C ILE A 120 -6.08 -11.98 -12.51
N GLN A 121 -5.61 -12.88 -11.63
CA GLN A 121 -6.30 -14.17 -11.42
C GLN A 121 -7.43 -14.10 -10.39
N SER A 122 -7.31 -13.23 -9.39
CA SER A 122 -8.35 -13.04 -8.37
C SER A 122 -8.21 -11.66 -7.74
N ALA A 123 -9.33 -11.10 -7.27
CA ALA A 123 -9.35 -9.87 -6.49
C ALA A 123 -10.44 -10.00 -5.42
N TYR A 124 -10.10 -9.67 -4.17
CA TYR A 124 -11.01 -9.74 -3.03
C TYR A 124 -10.49 -8.85 -1.88
N PHE A 125 -11.37 -8.43 -0.97
CA PHE A 125 -10.94 -7.78 0.26
C PHE A 125 -10.49 -8.81 1.29
N GLN A 126 -9.39 -8.49 1.98
CA GLN A 126 -8.87 -9.33 3.06
C GLN A 126 -8.14 -8.48 4.11
N GLN A 127 -8.12 -8.97 5.34
CA GLN A 127 -7.34 -8.37 6.43
C GLN A 127 -5.83 -8.47 6.12
N PRO A 128 -5.03 -7.41 6.30
CA PRO A 128 -3.58 -7.44 6.04
C PRO A 128 -2.86 -8.61 6.70
N ARG A 129 -3.22 -8.95 7.94
CA ARG A 129 -2.63 -10.08 8.67
C ARG A 129 -2.91 -11.43 8.00
N ALA A 130 -4.14 -11.67 7.54
CA ALA A 130 -4.47 -12.90 6.84
C ALA A 130 -3.73 -13.03 5.50
N ILE A 131 -3.47 -11.90 4.82
CA ILE A 131 -2.65 -11.86 3.61
C ILE A 131 -1.18 -12.23 3.92
N ILE A 132 -0.62 -11.70 5.01
CA ILE A 132 0.72 -12.06 5.48
C ILE A 132 0.80 -13.56 5.81
N ASP A 133 -0.21 -14.10 6.51
CA ASP A 133 -0.27 -15.53 6.85
C ASP A 133 -0.29 -16.42 5.59
N SER A 134 -0.94 -15.99 4.50
CA SER A 134 -0.91 -16.68 3.20
C SER A 134 0.48 -16.64 2.55
N PHE A 135 1.24 -15.55 2.71
CA PHE A 135 2.62 -15.49 2.25
C PHE A 135 3.51 -16.44 3.05
N ASP A 136 3.36 -16.48 4.38
CA ASP A 136 4.14 -17.36 5.25
C ASP A 136 3.89 -18.85 4.99
N LYS A 137 2.68 -19.20 4.53
CA LYS A 137 2.34 -20.55 4.05
C LYS A 137 2.89 -20.88 2.66
N GLY A 138 3.32 -19.87 1.90
CA GLY A 138 3.78 -20.00 0.53
C GLY A 138 2.65 -20.05 -0.51
N ASP A 139 1.42 -19.67 -0.14
CA ASP A 139 0.27 -19.64 -1.05
C ASP A 139 0.37 -18.47 -2.05
N ILE A 140 1.02 -17.37 -1.62
CA ILE A 140 1.26 -16.17 -2.42
C ILE A 140 2.71 -15.69 -2.26
N SER A 141 3.16 -14.80 -3.14
CA SER A 141 4.49 -14.19 -3.06
C SER A 141 4.37 -12.66 -3.13
N PHE A 142 5.21 -11.96 -2.38
CA PHE A 142 5.28 -10.49 -2.38
C PHE A 142 6.62 -9.98 -2.87
N MET A 143 6.58 -8.82 -3.53
CA MET A 143 7.76 -7.97 -3.60
C MET A 143 7.96 -7.24 -2.28
N PRO A 144 9.22 -6.88 -1.91
CA PRO A 144 9.52 -6.29 -0.61
C PRO A 144 8.69 -5.05 -0.22
N PRO A 145 8.41 -4.10 -1.14
CA PRO A 145 7.53 -2.96 -0.82
C PRO A 145 6.13 -3.41 -0.40
N GLN A 146 5.53 -4.41 -1.06
CA GLN A 146 4.17 -4.87 -0.74
C GLN A 146 4.11 -5.49 0.65
N PHE A 147 5.04 -6.39 0.96
CA PHE A 147 5.12 -7.04 2.28
C PHE A 147 5.36 -6.00 3.39
N TYR A 148 6.33 -5.10 3.19
CA TYR A 148 6.65 -4.05 4.16
C TYR A 148 5.44 -3.17 4.48
N LEU A 149 4.70 -2.73 3.46
CA LEU A 149 3.54 -1.87 3.64
C LEU A 149 2.35 -2.60 4.30
N LEU A 150 2.16 -3.89 4.01
CA LEU A 150 1.15 -4.71 4.70
C LEU A 150 1.51 -4.92 6.18
N THR A 151 2.79 -5.14 6.51
CA THR A 151 3.25 -5.20 7.90
C THR A 151 3.03 -3.87 8.61
N MET A 152 3.41 -2.75 7.99
CA MET A 152 3.14 -1.40 8.53
C MET A 152 1.65 -1.18 8.81
N LEU A 153 0.76 -1.54 7.87
CA LEU A 153 -0.68 -1.41 8.07
C LEU A 153 -1.18 -2.31 9.21
N THR A 154 -0.65 -3.52 9.33
CA THR A 154 -0.98 -4.45 10.42
C THR A 154 -0.57 -3.85 11.78
N ASP A 155 0.65 -3.31 11.88
CA ASP A 155 1.15 -2.65 13.09
C ASP A 155 0.26 -1.47 13.50
N ILE A 156 -0.16 -0.65 12.54
CA ILE A 156 -1.04 0.51 12.77
C ILE A 156 -2.42 0.04 13.28
N ILE A 157 -2.99 -1.00 12.66
CA ILE A 157 -4.30 -1.55 13.05
C ILE A 157 -4.21 -2.15 14.47
N ASP A 158 -3.16 -2.92 14.75
CA ASP A 158 -2.94 -3.54 16.06
C ASP A 158 -2.73 -2.49 17.15
N LEU A 159 -1.97 -1.42 16.85
CA LEU A 159 -1.80 -0.28 17.73
C LEU A 159 -3.14 0.39 18.05
N HIS A 160 -3.92 0.71 17.02
CA HIS A 160 -5.24 1.30 17.20
C HIS A 160 -6.13 0.40 18.08
N ALA A 161 -6.16 -0.91 17.83
CA ALA A 161 -6.94 -1.83 18.64
C ALA A 161 -6.57 -1.75 20.12
N ARG A 162 -5.26 -1.73 20.46
CA ARG A 162 -4.77 -1.58 21.84
C ARG A 162 -5.20 -0.25 22.47
N GLU A 163 -5.04 0.87 21.76
CA GLU A 163 -5.35 2.20 22.29
C GLU A 163 -6.85 2.48 22.38
N ARG A 164 -7.66 1.89 21.51
CA ARG A 164 -9.13 1.92 21.60
C ARG A 164 -9.61 1.32 22.92
N HIS A 165 -9.00 0.22 23.36
CA HIS A 165 -9.29 -0.37 24.66
C HIS A 165 -8.90 0.54 25.83
N SER A 166 -7.95 1.46 25.64
CA SER A 166 -7.54 2.45 26.64
C SER A 166 -8.37 3.75 26.63
N GLY A 167 -9.41 3.84 25.79
CA GLY A 167 -10.33 4.99 25.73
C GLY A 167 -10.09 5.97 24.58
N ASN A 168 -9.16 5.69 23.66
CA ASN A 168 -8.97 6.52 22.46
C ASN A 168 -10.12 6.29 21.45
N ALA A 169 -10.77 7.36 21.01
CA ALA A 169 -11.90 7.34 20.08
C ALA A 169 -11.51 7.51 18.60
N ASN A 170 -10.22 7.69 18.27
CA ASN A 170 -9.75 7.82 16.90
C ASN A 170 -10.13 6.59 16.07
N SER A 171 -10.48 6.81 14.80
CA SER A 171 -10.75 5.71 13.85
C SER A 171 -9.45 5.15 13.30
N THR A 172 -9.48 3.92 12.74
CA THR A 172 -8.35 3.35 11.98
C THR A 172 -7.83 4.32 10.91
N ALA A 173 -8.75 5.01 10.22
CA ALA A 173 -8.39 6.00 9.22
C ALA A 173 -7.67 7.21 9.81
N GLY A 174 -8.00 7.60 11.04
CA GLY A 174 -7.27 8.61 11.81
C GLY A 174 -5.82 8.18 12.07
N TYR A 175 -5.59 6.97 12.58
CA TYR A 175 -4.24 6.47 12.84
C TYR A 175 -3.39 6.33 11.58
N VAL A 176 -3.97 5.82 10.49
CA VAL A 176 -3.24 5.72 9.21
C VAL A 176 -2.84 7.11 8.71
N ARG A 177 -3.73 8.10 8.79
CA ARG A 177 -3.40 9.50 8.45
C ARG A 177 -2.32 10.07 9.35
N GLU A 178 -2.38 9.78 10.63
CA GLU A 178 -1.39 10.27 11.59
C GLU A 178 0.00 9.70 11.27
N VAL A 179 0.13 8.39 11.05
CA VAL A 179 1.41 7.78 10.66
C VAL A 179 1.87 8.28 9.30
N ALA A 180 0.96 8.42 8.33
CA ALA A 180 1.27 9.01 7.02
C ALA A 180 1.57 10.53 7.09
N GLY A 181 1.17 11.22 8.14
CA GLY A 181 1.51 12.63 8.37
C GLY A 181 2.85 12.83 9.08
N ARG A 182 3.40 11.76 9.66
CA ARG A 182 4.67 11.75 10.39
C ARG A 182 5.84 11.39 9.46
N GLN A 183 6.96 10.95 10.02
CA GLN A 183 8.19 10.61 9.29
C GLN A 183 8.03 9.50 8.25
N PHE A 184 7.01 8.64 8.41
CA PHE A 184 6.78 7.55 7.48
C PHE A 184 6.17 8.02 6.15
N GLY A 185 5.12 8.86 6.21
CA GLY A 185 4.43 9.24 5.00
C GLY A 185 5.22 10.23 4.14
N GLY A 186 5.10 10.04 2.82
CA GLY A 186 5.89 10.79 1.85
C GLY A 186 7.38 10.38 1.79
N ARG A 187 7.84 9.46 2.66
CA ARG A 187 9.21 8.95 2.61
C ARG A 187 9.46 8.22 1.30
N VAL A 188 10.63 8.48 0.71
CA VAL A 188 11.14 7.72 -0.44
C VAL A 188 12.09 6.67 0.09
N PHE A 189 11.73 5.41 -0.09
CA PHE A 189 12.59 4.26 0.16
C PHE A 189 13.39 3.95 -1.10
N ASN A 190 14.71 3.90 -0.97
CA ASN A 190 15.66 3.56 -2.02
C ASN A 190 16.45 2.32 -1.58
N PRO A 191 15.86 1.12 -1.62
CA PRO A 191 16.50 -0.03 -1.01
C PRO A 191 17.80 -0.41 -1.70
N ARG A 192 18.78 -0.89 -0.93
CA ARG A 192 20.10 -1.32 -1.40
C ARG A 192 20.40 -2.73 -0.96
N PHE A 193 20.92 -3.57 -1.85
CA PHE A 193 21.39 -4.88 -1.46
C PHE A 193 22.67 -4.78 -0.63
N GLY A 194 22.63 -5.34 0.58
CA GLY A 194 23.74 -5.34 1.56
C GLY A 194 24.58 -6.61 1.54
N GLY A 195 24.48 -7.43 0.50
CA GLY A 195 25.09 -8.75 0.42
C GLY A 195 24.19 -9.83 1.00
N LYS A 196 24.81 -10.85 1.59
CA LYS A 196 24.12 -12.03 2.13
C LYS A 196 24.46 -12.24 3.60
N TYR A 197 23.54 -12.89 4.31
CA TYR A 197 23.64 -13.27 5.71
C TYR A 197 23.21 -14.73 5.85
N THR A 198 24.04 -15.55 6.49
CA THR A 198 23.66 -16.92 6.87
C THR A 198 23.28 -16.91 8.34
N GLY A 199 22.02 -17.27 8.62
CA GLY A 199 21.54 -17.36 10.00
C GLY A 199 22.08 -18.59 10.73
N ASP A 200 21.82 -18.67 12.03
CA ASP A 200 22.19 -19.82 12.88
C ASP A 200 21.49 -21.12 12.42
N ASP A 201 20.38 -20.98 11.69
CA ASP A 201 19.66 -22.07 11.02
C ASP A 201 20.34 -22.56 9.73
N GLY A 202 21.48 -21.99 9.35
CA GLY A 202 22.22 -22.30 8.13
C GLY A 202 21.57 -21.76 6.85
N VAL A 203 20.47 -21.01 6.95
CA VAL A 203 19.76 -20.48 5.78
C VAL A 203 20.39 -19.16 5.34
N GLU A 204 20.87 -19.14 4.09
CA GLU A 204 21.40 -17.94 3.44
C GLU A 204 20.25 -17.01 3.00
N ARG A 205 20.34 -15.75 3.41
CA ARG A 205 19.37 -14.70 3.13
C ARG A 205 20.06 -13.52 2.45
N SER A 206 19.43 -12.96 1.44
CA SER A 206 19.85 -11.67 0.88
C SER A 206 19.42 -10.54 1.80
N ILE A 207 20.28 -9.53 1.98
CA ILE A 207 19.97 -8.36 2.80
C ILE A 207 19.51 -7.23 1.88
N LEU A 208 18.32 -6.69 2.10
CA LEU A 208 17.82 -5.48 1.46
C LEU A 208 17.69 -4.38 2.50
N MET A 209 18.61 -3.42 2.47
CA MET A 209 18.70 -2.33 3.44
C MET A 209 17.86 -1.13 2.99
N TYR A 210 17.33 -0.40 3.97
CA TYR A 210 16.56 0.82 3.78
C TYR A 210 17.24 1.99 4.51
N GLU A 211 16.82 3.22 4.22
CA GLU A 211 17.37 4.43 4.82
C GLU A 211 17.25 4.43 6.35
N GLY A 212 18.35 4.70 7.04
CA GLY A 212 18.44 4.62 8.50
C GLY A 212 19.05 3.31 9.01
N ASP A 213 19.26 2.33 8.14
CA ASP A 213 20.07 1.17 8.49
C ASP A 213 21.54 1.57 8.68
N GLY A 214 22.18 1.09 9.75
CA GLY A 214 23.57 1.45 10.05
C GLY A 214 24.60 1.02 9.01
N MET A 215 24.24 0.14 8.06
CA MET A 215 25.11 -0.29 6.98
C MET A 215 24.71 0.31 5.62
N TYR A 216 23.70 1.18 5.57
CA TYR A 216 23.08 1.66 4.32
C TYR A 216 24.05 2.41 3.39
N ASP A 217 24.89 3.28 3.95
CA ASP A 217 25.88 4.10 3.20
C ASP A 217 27.31 3.54 3.23
N GLY A 218 27.49 2.36 3.84
CA GLY A 218 28.78 1.69 3.92
C GLY A 218 29.67 2.19 5.07
N LYS A 219 30.04 1.25 5.94
CA LYS A 219 31.03 1.31 7.05
C LYS A 219 30.87 2.37 8.17
N ASP A 220 30.13 3.46 7.97
CA ASP A 220 30.15 4.60 8.90
C ASP A 220 28.95 4.70 9.86
N GLY A 221 27.95 3.82 9.74
CA GLY A 221 26.78 3.81 10.63
C GLY A 221 26.87 2.80 11.79
N ASP A 222 26.01 2.98 12.78
CA ASP A 222 25.88 2.04 13.91
C ASP A 222 25.28 0.72 13.43
N LYS A 223 26.14 -0.30 13.27
CA LYS A 223 25.76 -1.63 12.76
C LYS A 223 24.67 -2.31 13.58
N ARG A 224 24.40 -1.85 14.81
CA ARG A 224 23.34 -2.36 15.67
C ARG A 224 21.96 -1.90 15.20
N VAL A 225 21.84 -0.71 14.60
CA VAL A 225 20.57 -0.17 14.10
C VAL A 225 20.19 -0.87 12.80
N LYS A 226 19.09 -1.63 12.83
CA LYS A 226 18.54 -2.34 11.67
C LYS A 226 17.35 -1.59 11.09
N HIS A 227 17.39 -1.40 9.78
CA HIS A 227 16.23 -1.06 8.99
C HIS A 227 16.35 -1.74 7.63
N ARG A 228 15.99 -3.02 7.59
CA ARG A 228 16.26 -3.91 6.46
C ARG A 228 15.24 -5.03 6.37
N SER A 229 15.20 -5.68 5.22
CA SER A 229 14.56 -6.98 5.05
C SER A 229 15.61 -8.05 4.77
N LEU A 230 15.43 -9.23 5.36
CA LEU A 230 16.18 -10.44 5.02
C LEU A 230 15.29 -11.32 4.13
N LEU A 231 15.79 -11.73 2.97
CA LEU A 231 14.99 -12.41 1.95
C LEU A 231 15.57 -13.76 1.59
N THR A 232 14.70 -14.77 1.50
CA THR A 232 14.99 -15.99 0.74
C THR A 232 14.23 -15.97 -0.57
N PHE A 233 14.73 -16.72 -1.56
CA PHE A 233 14.11 -16.80 -2.88
C PHE A 233 13.83 -18.24 -3.26
N LYS A 234 12.68 -18.44 -3.92
CA LYS A 234 12.29 -19.69 -4.58
C LYS A 234 11.81 -19.33 -5.99
N ASP A 235 12.35 -20.00 -7.01
CA ASP A 235 12.00 -19.78 -8.42
C ASP A 235 12.09 -18.31 -8.86
N GLY A 236 13.10 -17.58 -8.36
CA GLY A 236 13.33 -16.17 -8.68
C GLY A 236 12.39 -15.18 -7.99
N ARG A 237 11.52 -15.64 -7.08
CA ARG A 237 10.60 -14.80 -6.30
C ARG A 237 10.92 -14.89 -4.82
N PRO A 238 10.66 -13.84 -4.02
CA PRO A 238 10.78 -13.92 -2.57
C PRO A 238 9.86 -15.02 -2.01
N SER A 239 10.45 -15.94 -1.24
CA SER A 239 9.76 -17.03 -0.54
C SER A 239 9.67 -16.79 0.97
N SER A 240 10.51 -15.91 1.51
CA SER A 240 10.35 -15.37 2.85
C SER A 240 10.92 -13.96 2.90
N ILE A 241 10.33 -13.13 3.77
CA ILE A 241 10.76 -11.76 4.04
C ILE A 241 10.66 -11.55 5.55
N GLU A 242 11.80 -11.35 6.20
CA GLU A 242 11.87 -10.94 7.60
C GLU A 242 12.19 -9.45 7.65
N ILE A 243 11.38 -8.64 8.33
CA ILE A 243 11.65 -7.21 8.53
C ILE A 243 12.37 -7.02 9.86
N GLN A 244 13.52 -6.34 9.81
CA GLN A 244 14.24 -5.87 10.98
C GLN A 244 14.18 -4.34 11.00
N ARG A 245 13.48 -3.78 11.97
CA ARG A 245 13.18 -2.35 12.05
C ARG A 245 13.31 -1.85 13.50
N ASP A 246 14.48 -1.34 13.83
CA ASP A 246 14.81 -0.73 15.13
C ASP A 246 14.54 0.77 15.15
N ILE A 247 13.99 1.31 14.06
CA ILE A 247 13.62 2.71 13.94
C ILE A 247 12.11 2.88 14.16
N ASP A 248 11.75 3.90 14.93
CA ASP A 248 10.35 4.22 15.15
C ASP A 248 9.77 5.02 13.98
N LEU A 249 9.13 4.30 13.07
CA LEU A 249 8.38 4.90 11.95
C LEU A 249 6.93 5.23 12.29
N LEU A 250 6.40 4.65 13.38
CA LEU A 250 5.03 4.89 13.82
C LEU A 250 4.94 6.17 14.67
N GLY A 251 6.07 6.65 15.21
CA GLY A 251 6.14 7.78 16.14
C GLY A 251 5.60 7.43 17.53
N LEU A 252 5.73 6.16 17.92
CA LEU A 252 5.33 5.66 19.25
C LEU A 252 6.32 6.08 20.34
N ASP A 253 7.57 6.34 19.99
CA ASP A 253 8.62 6.81 20.91
C ASP A 253 8.56 8.34 21.07
N SER A 254 7.38 8.86 21.39
CA SER A 254 7.25 10.23 21.93
C SER A 254 7.55 10.24 23.44
N SER A 255 8.74 9.75 23.81
CA SER A 255 9.41 10.32 24.99
C SER A 255 9.98 11.67 24.57
N ASP A 256 9.12 12.67 24.69
CA ASP A 256 9.48 14.07 24.57
C ASP A 256 10.57 14.39 25.61
N LYS A 257 11.85 14.36 25.19
CA LYS A 257 12.96 14.94 25.95
C LYS A 257 12.98 16.48 25.80
N SER A 258 11.82 17.12 25.82
CA SER A 258 11.68 18.58 25.98
C SER A 258 11.04 18.93 27.33
N SER A 259 11.80 18.77 28.41
CA SER A 259 11.60 19.50 29.67
C SER A 259 12.96 19.68 30.34
N GLY A 260 13.46 20.86 30.68
CA GLY A 260 13.06 22.24 30.47
C GLY A 260 14.30 23.14 30.55
N PRO A 261 14.18 24.48 30.52
CA PRO A 261 15.33 25.36 30.64
C PRO A 261 15.94 25.24 32.04
N SER A 262 17.27 25.11 32.08
CA SER A 262 18.06 25.21 33.30
C SER A 262 17.89 26.62 33.87
N ALA A 263 17.01 26.76 34.88
CA ALA A 263 16.97 27.93 35.72
C ALA A 263 18.11 27.82 36.73
N LYS A 264 19.16 28.62 36.50
CA LYS A 264 20.12 28.98 37.53
C LYS A 264 19.40 29.74 38.66
N LEU A 265 19.54 29.25 39.89
CA LEU A 265 19.75 30.04 41.09
C LEU A 265 20.87 29.36 41.89
#